data_AF-A0A8T5TX83-F1
#
_entry.id   AF-A0A8T5TX83-F1
#
_cell.length_a   1.000
_cell.length_b   1.000
_cell.length_c   1.000
_cell.angle_alpha   90.00
_cell.angle_beta   90.00
_cell.angle_gamma   90.00
#
_symmetry.space_group_name_H-M   'P 1'
#
loop_
_entity.id
_entity.type
_entity.pdbx_description
1 polymer ?
#
loop_
_entity_poly.entity_id
_entity_poly.type
_entity_poly.pdbx_seq_one_letter_code
_entity_poly.pdbx_strand_id
1 'polypeptide(L)' 'MITNKEELIISNKKKLWEPSEEWIKNAEITKFIEKVNKDFDQNIQGGKDLYRWSVEKIEDFWAAMWEFG' A
#
# COMPACT_ATOMS: atom_id res chain seq x y z
N MET A 1 26.99 -26.42 -8.28
CA MET A 1 25.69 -25.77 -8.02
C MET A 1 25.74 -24.44 -8.75
N ILE A 2 24.99 -24.30 -9.86
CA ILE A 2 24.99 -23.07 -10.66
C ILE A 2 23.87 -22.21 -10.11
N THR A 3 24.21 -21.21 -9.30
CA THR A 3 23.28 -20.19 -8.82
C THR A 3 22.76 -19.43 -10.04
N ASN A 4 21.44 -19.43 -10.23
CA ASN A 4 20.79 -18.94 -11.44
C ASN A 4 21.00 -17.43 -11.56
N LYS A 5 21.36 -16.91 -12.75
CA LYS A 5 21.59 -15.47 -12.98
C LYS A 5 20.40 -14.61 -12.55
N GLU A 6 19.20 -15.18 -12.57
CA GLU A 6 17.96 -14.54 -12.13
C GLU A 6 17.96 -14.20 -10.63
N GLU A 7 18.54 -15.05 -9.76
CA GLU A 7 18.69 -14.75 -8.32
C GLU A 7 19.63 -13.56 -8.08
N LEU A 8 20.70 -13.44 -8.88
CA LEU A 8 21.67 -12.35 -8.77
C LEU A 8 21.08 -10.98 -9.19
N ILE A 9 20.18 -10.96 -10.18
CA ILE A 9 19.52 -9.73 -10.65
C ILE A 9 18.49 -9.23 -9.63
N ILE A 10 17.79 -10.14 -8.94
CA ILE A 10 16.83 -9.79 -7.88
C ILE A 10 17.56 -9.29 -6.62
N SER A 11 18.73 -9.87 -6.30
CA SER A 11 19.55 -9.52 -5.14
C SER A 11 20.17 -8.11 -5.16
N ASN A 12 20.18 -7.41 -6.31
CA ASN A 12 20.86 -6.11 -6.44
C ASN A 12 19.95 -4.87 -6.26
N LYS A 13 18.67 -5.05 -5.89
CA LYS A 13 17.78 -3.93 -5.54
C LYS A 13 17.96 -3.57 -4.05
N LYS A 14 19.03 -2.84 -3.76
CA LYS A 14 19.23 -2.25 -2.42
C LYS A 14 18.15 -1.20 -2.17
N LYS A 15 17.34 -1.37 -1.11
CA LYS A 15 16.48 -0.29 -0.60
C LYS A 15 17.38 0.90 -0.24
N LEU A 16 17.18 2.03 -0.90
CA LEU A 16 17.97 3.24 -0.64
C LEU A 16 17.49 3.96 0.62
N TRP A 17 16.21 3.81 0.96
CA TRP A 17 15.56 4.45 2.09
C TRP A 17 14.26 3.72 2.42
N GLU A 18 13.83 3.80 3.69
CA GLU A 18 12.48 3.44 4.12
C GLU A 18 12.02 4.39 5.24
N PRO A 19 10.71 4.69 5.33
CA PRO A 19 10.18 5.54 6.39
C PRO A 19 10.27 4.84 7.75
N SER A 20 10.32 5.63 8.82
CA SER A 20 10.17 5.09 10.18
C SER A 20 8.73 4.61 10.42
N GLU A 21 8.56 3.71 11.38
CA GLU A 21 7.23 3.24 11.80
C GLU A 21 6.33 4.38 12.26
N GLU A 22 6.90 5.36 12.98
CA GLU A 22 6.18 6.57 13.39
C GLU A 22 5.69 7.38 12.19
N TRP A 23 6.54 7.53 11.16
CA TRP A 23 6.15 8.23 9.94
C TRP A 23 5.01 7.49 9.22
N ILE A 24 5.10 6.16 9.12
CA ILE A 24 4.03 5.34 8.53
C ILE A 24 2.74 5.52 9.33
N LYS A 25 2.79 5.41 10.65
CA LYS A 25 1.61 5.54 11.53
C LYS A 25 0.92 6.90 11.40
N ASN A 26 1.70 7.97 11.26
CA ASN A 26 1.18 9.34 11.22
C ASN A 26 0.80 9.82 9.81
N ALA A 27 1.13 9.06 8.76
CA ALA A 27 0.80 9.43 7.39
C ALA A 27 -0.71 9.45 7.15
N GLU A 28 -1.21 10.46 6.43
CA GLU A 28 -2.64 10.58 6.09
C GLU A 28 -3.16 9.36 5.32
N ILE A 29 -2.30 8.74 4.50
CA ILE A 29 -2.67 7.53 3.77
C ILE A 29 -2.98 6.34 4.70
N THR A 30 -2.33 6.27 5.86
CA THR A 30 -2.58 5.21 6.85
C THR A 30 -3.95 5.39 7.49
N LYS A 31 -4.31 6.63 7.86
CA LYS A 31 -5.64 6.96 8.36
C LYS A 31 -6.73 6.70 7.32
N PHE A 32 -6.45 7.03 6.06
CA PHE A 32 -7.36 6.75 4.95
C PHE A 32 -7.60 5.25 4.77
N ILE A 33 -6.53 4.43 4.82
CA ILE A 33 -6.63 2.97 4.77
C ILE A 33 -7.48 2.43 5.94
N GLU A 34 -7.29 2.95 7.16
CA GLU A 34 -8.11 2.56 8.31
C GLU A 34 -9.60 2.88 8.09
N LYS A 35 -9.93 4.07 7.55
CA LYS A 35 -11.30 4.43 7.17
C LYS A 35 -11.88 3.47 6.15
N VAL A 36 -11.15 3.20 5.06
CA VAL A 36 -11.61 2.29 3.99
C VAL A 36 -11.85 0.88 4.52
N ASN A 37 -10.93 0.36 5.34
CA ASN A 37 -11.08 -0.97 5.94
C ASN A 37 -12.35 -1.06 6.80
N LYS A 38 -12.64 -0.01 7.57
CA LYS A 38 -13.83 0.07 8.41
C LYS A 38 -15.12 0.18 7.61
N ASP A 39 -15.16 1.07 6.62
CA ASP A 39 -16.40 1.45 5.95
C ASP A 39 -16.81 0.43 4.87
N PHE A 40 -15.84 -0.25 4.26
CA PHE A 40 -16.05 -1.18 3.14
C PHE A 40 -15.69 -2.64 3.47
N ASP A 41 -15.48 -2.96 4.76
CA ASP A 41 -15.07 -4.30 5.24
C ASP A 41 -13.88 -4.86 4.45
N GLN A 42 -12.84 -4.04 4.32
CA GLN A 42 -11.61 -4.39 3.60
C GLN A 42 -10.47 -4.74 4.55
N ASN A 43 -9.44 -5.40 4.02
CA ASN A 43 -8.23 -5.76 4.76
C ASN A 43 -6.96 -5.24 4.06
N ILE A 44 -6.97 -3.97 3.65
CA ILE A 44 -5.86 -3.30 2.98
C ILE A 44 -4.69 -3.15 3.95
N GLN A 45 -3.54 -3.75 3.64
CA GLN A 45 -2.34 -3.74 4.50
C GLN A 45 -1.34 -2.64 4.15
N GLY A 46 -1.55 -1.94 3.04
CA GLY A 46 -0.65 -0.87 2.60
C GLY A 46 -0.90 -0.45 1.17
N GLY A 47 0.02 0.36 0.63
CA GLY A 47 -0.18 1.05 -0.65
C GLY A 47 -0.44 0.13 -1.86
N LYS A 48 0.12 -1.08 -1.90
CA LYS A 48 -0.14 -2.03 -2.99
C LYS A 48 -1.57 -2.55 -2.99
N ASP A 49 -2.11 -2.85 -1.82
CA ASP A 49 -3.48 -3.33 -1.68
C ASP A 49 -4.46 -2.18 -1.93
N LEU A 50 -4.14 -0.99 -1.41
CA LEU A 50 -4.94 0.21 -1.65
C LEU A 50 -5.03 0.52 -3.15
N TYR A 51 -3.90 0.43 -3.87
CA TYR A 51 -3.89 0.64 -5.31
C TYR A 51 -4.78 -0.38 -6.04
N ARG A 52 -4.65 -1.67 -5.71
CA ARG A 52 -5.50 -2.72 -6.30
C ARG A 52 -6.98 -2.41 -6.08
N TRP A 53 -7.35 -2.11 -4.83
CA TRP A 53 -8.72 -1.75 -4.47
C TRP A 53 -9.20 -0.49 -5.22
N SER A 54 -8.38 0.56 -5.31
CA SER A 54 -8.76 1.81 -6.00
C SER A 54 -9.10 1.62 -7.48
N VAL A 55 -8.51 0.61 -8.13
CA VAL A 55 -8.77 0.30 -9.55
C VAL A 55 -9.95 -0.66 -9.69
N GLU A 56 -10.05 -1.67 -8.82
CA GLU A 56 -11.13 -2.67 -8.85
C GLU A 56 -12.47 -2.14 -8.32
N LYS A 57 -12.44 -1.13 -7.45
CA LYS A 57 -13.59 -0.53 -6.75
C LYS A 57 -13.58 0.99 -6.89
N ILE A 58 -13.51 1.47 -8.14
CA ILE A 58 -13.28 2.88 -8.44
C ILE A 58 -14.36 3.83 -7.90
N GLU A 59 -15.63 3.41 -7.89
CA GLU A 59 -16.73 4.21 -7.35
C GLU A 59 -16.62 4.35 -5.82
N ASP A 60 -16.43 3.23 -5.12
CA ASP A 60 -16.22 3.19 -3.66
C ASP A 60 -14.99 4.00 -3.26
N PHE A 61 -13.89 3.89 -4.02
CA PHE A 61 -12.67 4.65 -3.78
C PHE A 61 -12.91 6.16 -3.84
N TRP A 62 -13.58 6.64 -4.88
CA TRP A 62 -13.84 8.08 -5.01
C TRP A 62 -14.87 8.59 -4.00
N ALA A 63 -15.87 7.78 -3.62
CA ALA A 63 -16.77 8.10 -2.53
C ALA A 63 -16.00 8.24 -1.20
N ALA A 64 -15.14 7.28 -0.88
CA ALA A 64 -14.31 7.31 0.32
C ALA A 64 -13.37 8.53 0.35
N MET A 65 -12.76 8.87 -0.79
CA MET A 65 -11.89 10.04 -0.93
C MET A 65 -12.65 11.35 -0.69
N TRP A 66 -13.89 11.46 -1.19
CA TRP A 66 -14.72 12.65 -1.00
C TRP A 66 -15.16 12.84 0.45
N GLU A 67 -15.42 11.75 1.16
CA GLU A 67 -15.78 11.79 2.58
C GLU A 67 -14.59 12.01 3.52
N PHE A 68 -13.38 11.64 3.08
CA PHE A 68 -12.17 11.77 3.90
C PHE A 68 -11.59 13.19 3.90
N GLY A 69 -11.83 13.95 2.82
CA GLY A 69 -11.34 15.32 2.61
C GLY A 69 -12.05 16.40 3.41
#